data_AF-A0A7S7QBZ0-F1
#
_entry.id   AF-A0A7S7QBZ0-F1
#
_cell.length_a   1.000
_cell.length_b   1.000
_cell.length_c   1.000
_cell.angle_alpha   90.00
_cell.angle_beta   90.00
_cell.angle_gamma   90.00
#
_symmetry.space_group_name_H-M   'P 1'
#
loop_
_entity.id
_entity.type
_entity.pdbx_description
1 polymer ?
#
loop_
_entity_poly.entity_id
_entity_poly.type
_entity_poly.pdbx_seq_one_letter_code
_entity_poly.pdbx_strand_id
1 'polypeptide(L)'
;MDANLGTRERLLSAAQAELIEGHGHLEMQAVARRAQVSVGLAYHHFGSKAGLIAAVVEGFYEQLDAAAFGGAKLSATDWADREKARIGAYVAFHYDHPFAPLVIGPLSRAPEVLDVETAFTGRQLAAGARMLEAAQRDGIVPGGIDPHLAIALMIGGIRQALIGALMSERRPDPARLTGDIWAFMAAALGLPAKPLSARPRATRRSRS
;
A
#
# COMPACT_ATOMS: atom_id res chain seq x y z
N MET A 1 -28.35 15.54 6.49
CA MET A 1 -26.96 15.90 6.89
C MET A 1 -25.96 15.53 5.78
N ASP A 2 -26.45 15.29 4.55
CA ASP A 2 -25.75 14.49 3.52
C ASP A 2 -25.08 15.34 2.43
N ALA A 3 -25.51 16.60 2.25
CA ALA A 3 -24.94 17.52 1.27
C ALA A 3 -23.47 17.90 1.59
N ASN A 4 -23.09 17.87 2.87
CA ASN A 4 -21.75 18.23 3.33
C ASN A 4 -20.72 17.12 3.05
N LEU A 5 -21.11 15.85 3.27
CA LEU A 5 -20.29 14.68 2.96
C LEU A 5 -20.01 14.57 1.46
N GLY A 6 -21.05 14.70 0.63
CA GLY A 6 -20.89 14.69 -0.82
C GLY A 6 -20.01 15.83 -1.33
N THR A 7 -20.00 16.99 -0.68
CA THR A 7 -19.13 18.11 -1.07
C THR A 7 -17.67 17.85 -0.73
N ARG A 8 -17.38 17.30 0.45
CA ARG A 8 -16.02 16.90 0.85
C ARG A 8 -15.45 15.86 -0.11
N GLU A 9 -16.22 14.83 -0.45
CA GLU A 9 -15.79 13.77 -1.38
C GLU A 9 -15.50 14.30 -2.79
N ARG A 10 -16.37 15.19 -3.32
CA ARG A 10 -16.12 15.85 -4.62
C ARG A 10 -14.83 16.67 -4.60
N LEU A 11 -14.54 17.38 -3.51
CA LEU A 11 -13.30 18.14 -3.35
C LEU A 11 -12.07 17.23 -3.29
N LEU A 12 -12.12 16.11 -2.55
CA LEU A 12 -11.03 15.14 -2.50
C LEU A 12 -10.75 14.49 -3.86
N SER A 13 -11.80 14.05 -4.55
CA SER A 13 -11.68 13.48 -5.90
C SER A 13 -11.11 14.49 -6.89
N ALA A 14 -11.59 15.74 -6.84
CA ALA A 14 -11.08 16.81 -7.68
C ALA A 14 -9.62 17.15 -7.39
N ALA A 15 -9.23 17.18 -6.12
CA ALA A 15 -7.86 17.43 -5.68
C ALA A 15 -6.90 16.31 -6.10
N GLN A 16 -7.31 15.04 -5.97
CA GLN A 16 -6.52 13.92 -6.45
C GLN A 16 -6.29 14.00 -7.96
N ALA A 17 -7.33 14.30 -8.73
CA ALA A 17 -7.20 14.46 -10.19
C ALA A 17 -6.25 15.61 -10.55
N GLU A 18 -6.38 16.75 -9.87
CA GLU A 18 -5.48 17.90 -10.07
C GLU A 18 -4.03 17.56 -9.71
N LEU A 19 -3.78 16.84 -8.62
CA LEU A 19 -2.44 16.40 -8.25
C LEU A 19 -1.84 15.44 -9.28
N ILE A 20 -2.65 14.53 -9.84
CA ILE A 20 -2.21 13.61 -10.89
C ILE A 20 -1.83 14.38 -12.16
N GLU A 21 -2.72 15.25 -12.65
CA GLU A 21 -2.52 16.05 -13.86
C GLU A 21 -1.38 17.06 -13.69
N GLY A 22 -1.23 17.64 -12.50
CA GLY A 22 -0.21 18.61 -12.13
C GLY A 22 1.09 18.00 -11.63
N HIS A 23 1.29 16.68 -11.73
CA HIS A 23 2.50 15.98 -11.27
C HIS A 23 2.90 16.29 -9.80
N GLY A 24 1.91 16.41 -8.93
CA GLY A 24 2.08 16.73 -7.51
C GLY A 24 1.82 18.19 -7.16
N HIS A 25 1.62 19.07 -8.14
CA HIS A 25 1.18 20.44 -7.92
C HIS A 25 -0.36 20.52 -7.88
N LEU A 26 -0.91 21.30 -6.95
CA LEU A 26 -2.35 21.49 -6.77
C LEU A 26 -2.72 22.97 -6.80
N GLU A 27 -3.72 23.34 -7.59
CA GLU A 27 -4.26 24.70 -7.61
C GLU A 27 -5.67 24.74 -6.99
N MET A 28 -5.83 25.50 -5.91
CA MET A 28 -7.10 25.56 -5.17
C MET A 28 -8.27 26.02 -6.06
N GLN A 29 -8.01 26.94 -6.99
CA GLN A 29 -9.03 27.39 -7.93
C GLN A 29 -9.44 26.29 -8.91
N ALA A 30 -8.48 25.48 -9.39
CA ALA A 30 -8.76 24.39 -10.30
C ALA A 30 -9.58 23.29 -9.62
N VAL A 31 -9.22 22.95 -8.38
CA VAL A 31 -9.98 22.01 -7.55
C VAL A 31 -11.41 22.48 -7.32
N ALA A 32 -11.60 23.74 -6.88
CA ALA A 32 -12.93 24.29 -6.63
C ALA A 32 -13.80 24.31 -7.90
N ARG A 33 -13.23 24.70 -9.04
CA ARG A 33 -13.91 24.64 -10.35
C ARG A 33 -14.31 23.21 -10.70
N ARG A 34 -13.41 22.23 -10.57
CA ARG A 34 -13.66 20.82 -10.89
C ARG A 34 -14.72 20.20 -9.96
N ALA A 35 -14.71 20.57 -8.68
CA ALA A 35 -15.70 20.13 -7.69
C ALA A 35 -17.03 20.91 -7.75
N GLN A 36 -17.13 21.92 -8.62
CA GLN A 36 -18.28 22.82 -8.79
C GLN A 36 -18.70 23.53 -7.50
N VAL A 37 -17.71 24.06 -6.77
CA VAL A 37 -17.91 24.83 -5.54
C VAL A 37 -17.12 26.14 -5.56
N SER A 38 -17.39 27.03 -4.60
CA SER A 38 -16.56 28.21 -4.41
C SER A 38 -15.22 27.85 -3.76
N VAL A 39 -14.18 28.62 -4.09
CA VAL A 39 -12.85 28.48 -3.46
C VAL A 39 -12.93 28.69 -1.94
N GLY A 40 -13.76 29.65 -1.49
CA GLY A 40 -14.01 29.89 -0.07
C GLY A 40 -14.61 28.67 0.64
N LEU A 41 -15.49 27.92 -0.01
CA LEU A 41 -16.02 26.66 0.55
C LEU A 41 -14.93 25.59 0.63
N ALA A 42 -14.06 25.47 -0.37
CA ALA A 42 -12.93 24.54 -0.32
C ALA A 42 -11.99 24.84 0.87
N TYR A 43 -11.64 26.12 1.08
CA TYR A 43 -10.87 26.52 2.26
C TYR A 43 -11.61 26.29 3.58
N HIS A 44 -12.92 26.49 3.63
CA HIS A 44 -13.72 26.20 4.82
C HIS A 44 -13.65 24.70 5.20
N HIS A 45 -13.65 23.78 4.23
CA HIS A 45 -13.59 22.35 4.49
C HIS A 45 -12.22 21.84 4.96
N PHE A 46 -11.13 22.38 4.41
CA PHE A 46 -9.78 21.82 4.60
C PHE A 46 -8.81 22.78 5.29
N GLY A 47 -9.24 24.01 5.58
CA GLY A 47 -8.44 25.07 6.19
C GLY A 47 -7.39 25.67 5.25
N SER A 48 -6.66 24.84 4.51
CA SER A 48 -5.57 25.25 3.64
C SER A 48 -5.36 24.30 2.46
N LYS A 49 -4.54 24.73 1.49
CA LYS A 49 -4.03 23.87 0.41
C LYS A 49 -3.29 22.65 0.97
N ALA A 50 -2.46 22.86 2.00
CA ALA A 50 -1.74 21.80 2.69
C ALA A 50 -2.69 20.77 3.33
N GLY A 51 -3.73 21.25 4.04
CA GLY A 51 -4.73 20.39 4.65
C GLY A 51 -5.51 19.56 3.64
N LEU A 52 -5.78 20.11 2.45
CA LEU A 52 -6.40 19.35 1.36
C LEU A 52 -5.46 18.27 0.79
N ILE A 53 -4.18 18.57 0.56
CA ILE A 53 -3.19 17.58 0.10
C ILE A 53 -3.05 16.45 1.12
N ALA A 54 -2.92 16.79 2.41
CA ALA A 54 -2.87 15.82 3.50
C ALA A 54 -4.10 14.89 3.50
N ALA A 55 -5.30 15.45 3.38
CA ALA A 55 -6.54 14.68 3.37
C ALA A 55 -6.68 13.76 2.14
N VAL A 56 -6.15 14.15 0.98
CA VAL A 56 -6.12 13.28 -0.21
C VAL A 56 -5.17 12.10 0.01
N VAL A 57 -3.97 12.33 0.56
CA VAL A 57 -3.02 11.25 0.86
C VAL A 57 -3.53 10.33 1.97
N GLU A 58 -4.19 10.89 3.00
CA GLU A 58 -4.85 10.11 4.04
C GLU A 58 -5.91 9.17 3.43
N GLY A 59 -6.76 9.68 2.54
CA GLY A 59 -7.76 8.86 1.84
C GLY A 59 -7.15 7.77 0.95
N PHE A 60 -5.96 7.97 0.39
CA PHE A 60 -5.22 6.92 -0.31
C PHE A 60 -4.78 5.82 0.66
N TYR A 61 -4.25 6.19 1.84
CA TYR A 61 -3.82 5.23 2.84
C TYR A 61 -4.99 4.46 3.47
N GLU A 62 -6.15 5.08 3.66
CA GLU A 62 -7.37 4.38 4.09
C GLU A 62 -7.80 3.29 3.09
N GLN A 63 -7.72 3.59 1.79
CA GLN A 63 -8.02 2.61 0.74
C GLN A 63 -6.99 1.47 0.71
N LEU A 64 -5.70 1.79 0.90
CA LEU A 64 -4.64 0.79 1.01
C LEU A 64 -4.86 -0.13 2.24
N ASP A 65 -5.21 0.46 3.39
CA ASP A 65 -5.55 -0.28 4.61
C ASP A 65 -6.71 -1.24 4.38
N ALA A 66 -7.78 -0.78 3.71
CA ALA A 66 -8.92 -1.62 3.36
C ALA A 66 -8.58 -2.73 2.34
N ALA A 67 -7.63 -2.49 1.43
CA ALA A 67 -7.24 -3.43 0.39
C ALA A 67 -6.30 -4.53 0.90
N ALA A 68 -5.27 -4.16 1.67
CA ALA A 68 -4.19 -5.06 2.07
C ALA A 68 -4.26 -5.48 3.55
N PHE A 69 -4.80 -4.64 4.44
CA PHE A 69 -4.70 -4.85 5.89
C PHE A 69 -6.03 -5.21 6.58
N GLY A 70 -7.18 -5.03 5.91
CA GLY A 70 -8.52 -5.27 6.43
C GLY A 70 -8.91 -6.71 6.85
N GLY A 71 -7.99 -7.68 6.78
CA GLY A 71 -8.08 -9.01 7.39
C GLY A 71 -9.12 -9.98 6.81
N ALA A 72 -10.39 -9.57 6.71
CA ALA A 72 -11.52 -10.40 6.32
C ALA A 72 -11.50 -10.86 4.85
N LYS A 73 -10.74 -10.18 3.98
CA LYS A 73 -10.65 -10.50 2.54
C LYS A 73 -9.55 -11.51 2.20
N LEU A 74 -8.59 -11.74 3.11
CA LEU A 74 -7.46 -12.63 2.85
C LEU A 74 -7.77 -14.04 3.36
N SER A 75 -8.57 -14.78 2.60
CA SER A 75 -8.85 -16.19 2.84
C SER A 75 -7.60 -17.02 2.56
N ALA A 76 -6.88 -17.40 3.61
CA ALA A 76 -5.75 -18.32 3.52
C ALA A 76 -5.76 -19.29 4.70
N THR A 77 -5.43 -20.54 4.39
CA THR A 77 -5.41 -21.69 5.31
C THR A 77 -4.25 -21.66 6.30
N ASP A 78 -3.14 -21.00 5.95
CA ASP A 78 -1.99 -20.83 6.83
C ASP A 78 -1.50 -19.37 6.85
N TRP A 79 -0.72 -19.01 7.87
CA TRP A 79 -0.23 -17.65 8.11
C TRP A 79 0.70 -17.18 6.98
N ALA A 80 1.55 -18.06 6.46
CA ALA A 80 2.50 -17.77 5.40
C ALA A 80 1.81 -17.36 4.09
N ASP A 81 0.81 -18.14 3.67
CA ASP A 81 0.00 -17.83 2.49
C ASP A 81 -0.81 -16.53 2.70
N ARG A 82 -1.27 -16.25 3.93
CA ARG A 82 -1.96 -14.99 4.27
C ARG A 82 -1.04 -13.78 4.12
N GLU A 83 0.18 -13.86 4.63
CA GLU A 83 1.14 -12.76 4.54
C GLU A 83 1.66 -12.56 3.13
N LYS A 84 1.84 -13.64 2.35
CA LYS A 84 2.09 -13.52 0.90
C LYS A 84 0.94 -12.81 0.19
N ALA A 85 -0.31 -13.16 0.51
CA ALA A 85 -1.49 -12.54 -0.10
C ALA A 85 -1.62 -11.06 0.29
N ARG A 86 -1.25 -10.69 1.53
CA ARG A 86 -1.16 -9.29 1.98
C ARG A 86 -0.16 -8.48 1.17
N ILE A 87 1.05 -9.02 0.95
CA ILE A 87 2.06 -8.38 0.08
C ILE A 87 1.51 -8.23 -1.35
N GLY A 88 0.85 -9.27 -1.87
CA GLY A 88 0.23 -9.23 -3.19
C GLY A 88 -0.82 -8.13 -3.33
N ALA A 89 -1.72 -8.01 -2.34
CA ALA A 89 -2.73 -6.95 -2.31
C ALA A 89 -2.09 -5.56 -2.20
N TYR A 90 -1.04 -5.42 -1.39
CA TYR A 90 -0.28 -4.16 -1.27
C TYR A 90 0.36 -3.77 -2.62
N VAL A 91 1.03 -4.71 -3.29
CA VAL A 91 1.66 -4.47 -4.60
C VAL A 91 0.63 -4.15 -5.67
N ALA A 92 -0.44 -4.95 -5.77
CA ALA A 92 -1.51 -4.74 -6.75
C ALA A 92 -2.15 -3.35 -6.59
N PHE A 93 -2.47 -2.95 -5.36
CA PHE A 93 -3.03 -1.62 -5.09
C PHE A 93 -2.15 -0.50 -5.63
N HIS A 94 -0.83 -0.55 -5.41
CA HIS A 94 0.09 0.47 -5.90
C HIS A 94 0.26 0.46 -7.42
N TYR A 95 0.12 -0.70 -8.05
CA TYR A 95 0.19 -0.83 -9.51
C TYR A 95 -1.07 -0.27 -10.18
N ASP A 96 -2.23 -0.53 -9.60
CA ASP A 96 -3.52 -0.18 -10.17
C ASP A 96 -3.93 1.26 -9.85
N HIS A 97 -3.46 1.83 -8.73
CA HIS A 97 -3.87 3.15 -8.29
C HIS A 97 -3.04 4.27 -8.96
N PRO A 98 -3.64 5.15 -9.79
CA PRO A 98 -2.90 6.14 -10.57
C PRO A 98 -2.19 7.21 -9.73
N PHE A 99 -2.66 7.45 -8.50
CA PHE A 99 -2.03 8.36 -7.55
C PHE A 99 -0.81 7.76 -6.82
N ALA A 100 -0.63 6.43 -6.86
CA ALA A 100 0.40 5.75 -6.07
C ALA A 100 1.83 6.25 -6.35
N PRO A 101 2.27 6.51 -7.61
CA PRO A 101 3.60 7.04 -7.87
C PRO A 101 3.87 8.40 -7.22
N LEU A 102 2.85 9.24 -7.07
CA LEU A 102 2.97 10.52 -6.39
C LEU A 102 3.11 10.33 -4.88
N VAL A 103 2.25 9.49 -4.29
CA VAL A 103 2.25 9.22 -2.84
C VAL A 103 3.57 8.63 -2.38
N ILE A 104 4.07 7.58 -3.01
CA ILE A 104 5.33 6.93 -2.60
C ILE A 104 6.58 7.68 -3.07
N GLY A 105 6.41 8.66 -3.97
CA GLY A 105 7.46 9.46 -4.56
C GLY A 105 7.46 10.90 -4.02
N PRO A 106 7.17 11.91 -4.86
CA PRO A 106 7.32 13.32 -4.48
C PRO A 106 6.50 13.73 -3.26
N LEU A 107 5.26 13.24 -3.09
CA LEU A 107 4.41 13.66 -1.97
C LEU A 107 4.87 13.09 -0.63
N SER A 108 5.48 11.91 -0.58
CA SER A 108 6.03 11.35 0.67
C SER A 108 7.09 12.24 1.36
N ARG A 109 7.65 13.20 0.62
CA ARG A 109 8.68 14.13 1.10
C ARG A 109 8.14 15.55 1.29
N ALA A 110 6.88 15.77 0.94
CA ALA A 110 6.22 17.06 1.07
C ALA A 110 5.95 17.35 2.56
N PRO A 111 6.33 18.53 3.09
CA PRO A 111 6.09 18.89 4.48
C PRO A 111 4.63 18.73 4.92
N GLU A 112 3.70 19.00 4.00
CA GLU A 112 2.25 18.90 4.22
C GLU A 112 1.76 17.48 4.52
N VAL A 113 2.56 16.46 4.19
CA VAL A 113 2.18 15.05 4.24
C VAL A 113 2.98 14.26 5.30
N LEU A 114 4.03 14.85 5.89
CA LEU A 114 4.92 14.16 6.85
C LEU A 114 4.19 13.57 8.05
N ASP A 115 3.21 14.28 8.61
CA ASP A 115 2.42 13.79 9.74
C ASP A 115 1.54 12.59 9.33
N VAL A 116 0.98 12.63 8.12
CA VAL A 116 0.18 11.53 7.56
C VAL A 116 1.05 10.28 7.33
N GLU A 117 2.24 10.45 6.75
CA GLU A 117 3.23 9.37 6.55
C GLU A 117 3.68 8.75 7.88
N THR A 118 3.96 9.61 8.86
CA THR A 118 4.41 9.19 10.21
C THR A 118 3.32 8.40 10.90
N ALA A 119 2.08 8.90 10.87
CA ALA A 119 0.93 8.23 11.46
C ALA A 119 0.66 6.88 10.78
N PHE A 120 0.65 6.84 9.44
CA PHE A 120 0.46 5.61 8.68
C PHE A 120 1.54 4.57 8.99
N THR A 121 2.81 4.97 8.90
CA THR A 121 3.96 4.09 9.18
C THR A 121 3.92 3.57 10.62
N GLY A 122 3.61 4.44 11.59
CA GLY A 122 3.48 4.06 13.00
C GLY A 122 2.40 3.01 13.24
N ARG A 123 1.22 3.17 12.62
CA ARG A 123 0.13 2.17 12.70
C ARG A 123 0.57 0.82 12.13
N GLN A 124 1.24 0.84 10.98
CA GLN A 124 1.69 -0.36 10.28
C GLN A 124 2.78 -1.12 11.06
N LEU A 125 3.76 -0.41 11.61
CA LEU A 125 4.79 -0.98 12.48
C LEU A 125 4.17 -1.64 13.72
N ALA A 126 3.26 -0.93 14.40
CA ALA A 126 2.63 -1.45 15.61
C ALA A 126 1.73 -2.66 15.33
N ALA A 127 0.94 -2.63 14.25
CA ALA A 127 0.07 -3.73 13.87
C ALA A 127 0.87 -4.96 13.43
N GLY A 128 1.91 -4.78 12.62
CA GLY A 128 2.73 -5.89 12.14
C GLY A 128 3.63 -6.50 13.22
N ALA A 129 4.15 -5.71 14.17
CA ALA A 129 4.87 -6.25 15.33
C ALA A 129 3.97 -7.19 16.14
N ARG A 130 2.75 -6.77 16.49
CA ARG A 130 1.76 -7.63 17.20
C ARG A 130 1.43 -8.91 16.43
N MET A 131 1.39 -8.82 15.10
CA MET A 131 1.12 -9.98 14.25
C MET A 131 2.29 -10.98 14.26
N LEU A 132 3.52 -10.49 14.21
CA LEU A 132 4.72 -11.33 14.29
C LEU A 132 4.89 -11.94 15.68
N GLU A 133 4.63 -11.17 16.75
CA GLU A 133 4.61 -11.69 18.12
C GLU A 133 3.61 -12.83 18.28
N ALA A 134 2.42 -12.71 17.68
CA ALA A 134 1.43 -13.79 17.67
C ALA A 134 1.95 -15.01 16.92
N ALA A 135 2.51 -14.83 15.73
CA ALA A 135 3.09 -15.91 14.95
C ALA A 135 4.25 -16.62 15.68
N GLN A 136 5.04 -15.87 16.46
CA GLN A 136 6.11 -16.43 17.29
C GLN A 136 5.57 -17.23 18.48
N ARG A 137 4.55 -16.70 19.18
CA ARG A 137 3.88 -17.42 20.27
C ARG A 137 3.25 -18.73 19.79
N ASP A 138 2.72 -18.74 18.57
CA ASP A 138 2.10 -19.91 17.95
C ASP A 138 3.12 -20.87 17.31
N GLY A 139 4.43 -20.56 17.38
CA GLY A 139 5.51 -21.38 16.83
C GLY A 139 5.61 -21.39 15.30
N ILE A 140 4.89 -20.49 14.62
CA ILE A 140 4.88 -20.35 13.16
C ILE A 140 6.16 -19.67 12.67
N VAL A 141 6.55 -18.59 13.36
CA VAL A 141 7.79 -17.84 13.10
C VAL A 141 8.76 -18.13 14.25
N PRO A 142 10.03 -18.50 13.99
CA PRO A 142 11.03 -18.64 15.04
C PRO A 142 11.22 -17.36 15.86
N GLY A 143 11.38 -17.49 17.18
CA GLY A 143 11.63 -16.38 18.11
C GLY A 143 13.03 -15.76 18.05
N GLY A 144 13.83 -16.08 17.04
CA GLY A 144 15.23 -15.64 16.91
C GLY A 144 15.40 -14.22 16.35
N ILE A 145 14.32 -13.59 15.88
CA ILE A 145 14.33 -12.23 15.35
C ILE A 145 13.35 -11.36 16.14
N ASP A 146 13.78 -10.14 16.48
CA ASP A 146 12.93 -9.16 17.13
C ASP A 146 11.75 -8.76 16.21
N PRO A 147 10.48 -8.88 16.65
CA PRO A 147 9.31 -8.56 15.83
C PRO A 147 9.27 -7.13 15.32
N HIS A 148 9.73 -6.15 16.11
CA HIS A 148 9.73 -4.74 15.74
C HIS A 148 10.75 -4.44 14.64
N LEU A 149 11.96 -5.01 14.75
CA LEU A 149 12.97 -4.91 13.71
C LEU A 149 12.53 -5.64 12.43
N ALA A 150 11.97 -6.85 12.56
CA ALA A 150 11.50 -7.63 11.42
C ALA A 150 10.44 -6.87 10.62
N ILE A 151 9.40 -6.33 11.27
CA ILE A 151 8.36 -5.58 10.56
C ILE A 151 8.88 -4.28 9.95
N ALA A 152 9.82 -3.59 10.62
CA ALA A 152 10.43 -2.38 10.08
C ALA A 152 11.19 -2.66 8.79
N LEU A 153 11.99 -3.74 8.75
CA LEU A 153 12.69 -4.18 7.56
C LEU A 153 11.72 -4.63 6.46
N MET A 154 10.64 -5.31 6.82
CA MET A 154 9.62 -5.75 5.85
C MET A 154 8.93 -4.55 5.18
N ILE A 155 8.39 -3.62 5.96
CA ILE A 155 7.69 -2.43 5.44
C ILE A 155 8.66 -1.58 4.61
N GLY A 156 9.86 -1.30 5.13
CA GLY A 156 10.87 -0.52 4.43
C GLY A 156 11.30 -1.19 3.12
N GLY A 157 11.55 -2.51 3.15
CA GLY A 157 11.94 -3.29 1.98
C GLY A 157 10.86 -3.34 0.90
N ILE A 158 9.59 -3.57 1.26
CA ILE A 158 8.46 -3.53 0.31
C ILE A 158 8.35 -2.16 -0.32
N ARG A 159 8.40 -1.10 0.49
CA ARG A 159 8.30 0.29 0.00
C ARG A 159 9.41 0.59 -1.01
N GLN A 160 10.65 0.22 -0.72
CA GLN A 160 11.78 0.43 -1.64
C GLN A 160 11.68 -0.42 -2.90
N ALA A 161 11.25 -1.68 -2.79
CA ALA A 161 11.02 -2.54 -3.95
C ALA A 161 9.95 -1.95 -4.89
N LEU A 162 8.87 -1.38 -4.34
CA LEU A 162 7.82 -0.73 -5.12
C LEU A 162 8.27 0.57 -5.78
N ILE A 163 9.03 1.42 -5.07
CA ILE A 163 9.62 2.62 -5.66
C ILE A 163 10.51 2.21 -6.85
N GLY A 164 11.40 1.23 -6.67
CA GLY A 164 12.25 0.73 -7.74
C GLY A 164 11.44 0.16 -8.92
N ALA A 165 10.36 -0.59 -8.64
CA ALA A 165 9.51 -1.17 -9.66
C ALA A 165 8.73 -0.12 -10.46
N LEU A 166 8.11 0.85 -9.79
CA LEU A 166 7.27 1.87 -10.43
C LEU A 166 8.08 2.91 -11.22
N MET A 167 9.33 3.14 -10.82
CA MET A 167 10.28 4.02 -11.51
C MET A 167 11.09 3.30 -12.61
N SER A 168 10.96 1.99 -12.76
CA SER A 168 11.66 1.23 -13.79
C SER A 168 11.09 1.49 -15.19
N GLU A 169 11.96 1.58 -16.20
CA GLU A 169 11.57 1.66 -17.61
C GLU A 169 10.68 0.48 -18.02
N ARG A 170 10.94 -0.71 -17.47
CA ARG A 170 10.13 -1.91 -17.69
C ARG A 170 9.67 -2.47 -16.35
N ARG A 171 8.46 -2.08 -15.96
CA ARG A 171 7.82 -2.54 -14.73
C ARG A 171 7.77 -4.07 -14.69
N PRO A 172 8.22 -4.71 -13.60
CA PRO A 172 8.07 -6.14 -13.44
C PRO A 172 6.59 -6.50 -13.28
N ASP A 173 6.23 -7.72 -13.71
CA ASP A 173 4.91 -8.29 -13.45
C ASP A 173 4.62 -8.27 -11.94
N PRO A 174 3.45 -7.77 -11.49
CA PRO A 174 3.16 -7.60 -10.06
C PRO A 174 3.09 -8.93 -9.30
N ALA A 175 2.64 -10.02 -9.94
CA ALA A 175 2.61 -11.33 -9.29
C ALA A 175 4.02 -11.89 -9.10
N ARG A 176 4.91 -11.68 -10.08
CA ARG A 176 6.33 -12.00 -9.95
C ARG A 176 7.00 -11.17 -8.85
N LEU A 177 6.79 -9.85 -8.84
CA LEU A 177 7.35 -8.97 -7.79
C LEU A 177 6.90 -9.42 -6.40
N THR A 178 5.61 -9.74 -6.24
CA THR A 178 5.06 -10.29 -5.00
C THR A 178 5.76 -11.59 -4.59
N GLY A 179 5.97 -12.50 -5.56
CA GLY A 179 6.66 -13.77 -5.33
C GLY A 179 8.10 -13.59 -4.86
N ASP A 180 8.84 -12.69 -5.51
CA ASP A 180 10.25 -12.42 -5.21
C ASP A 180 10.40 -11.75 -3.82
N ILE A 181 9.57 -10.76 -3.51
CA ILE A 181 9.52 -10.12 -2.18
C ILE A 181 9.18 -11.14 -1.10
N TRP A 182 8.14 -11.95 -1.31
CA TRP A 182 7.74 -12.97 -0.33
C TRP A 182 8.83 -14.01 -0.10
N ALA A 183 9.50 -14.48 -1.17
CA ALA A 183 10.58 -15.45 -1.03
C ALA A 183 11.72 -14.92 -0.15
N PHE A 184 12.10 -13.65 -0.33
CA PHE A 184 13.10 -12.98 0.51
C PHE A 184 12.63 -12.89 1.97
N MET A 185 11.39 -12.45 2.20
CA MET A 185 10.84 -12.29 3.56
C MET A 185 10.67 -13.60 4.29
N ALA A 186 10.13 -14.62 3.63
CA ALA A 186 9.96 -15.95 4.22
C ALA A 186 11.30 -16.55 4.64
N ALA A 187 12.35 -16.36 3.83
CA ALA A 187 13.71 -16.79 4.19
C ALA A 187 14.26 -15.98 5.39
N ALA A 188 14.08 -14.66 5.40
CA ALA A 188 14.52 -13.80 6.51
C ALA A 188 13.79 -14.11 7.83
N LEU A 189 12.53 -14.52 7.75
CA LEU A 189 11.72 -14.97 8.88
C LEU A 189 12.01 -16.42 9.29
N GLY A 190 12.90 -17.15 8.60
CA GLY A 190 13.23 -18.53 8.92
C GLY A 190 12.08 -19.52 8.71
N LEU A 191 11.12 -19.19 7.84
CA LEU A 191 10.00 -20.09 7.52
C LEU A 191 10.51 -21.31 6.75
N PRO A 192 9.98 -22.51 7.03
CA PRO A 192 10.35 -23.70 6.28
C PRO A 192 9.99 -23.53 4.81
N ALA A 193 10.90 -23.92 3.91
CA ALA A 193 10.62 -23.91 2.48
C ALA A 193 9.41 -24.80 2.18
N LYS A 194 8.34 -24.23 1.62
CA LYS A 194 7.19 -25.02 1.13
C LYS A 194 7.73 -25.91 0.00
N PRO A 195 7.56 -27.25 0.08
CA PRO A 195 8.06 -28.12 -0.98
C PRO A 195 7.45 -27.68 -2.31
N LEU A 196 8.29 -27.43 -3.31
CA LEU A 196 7.85 -27.11 -4.66
C LEU A 196 6.86 -28.19 -5.10
N SER A 197 5.58 -27.84 -5.27
CA SER A 197 4.60 -28.75 -5.83
C SER A 197 5.15 -29.27 -7.15
N ALA A 198 5.39 -30.58 -7.24
CA ALA A 198 6.02 -31.21 -8.39
C ALA A 198 5.31 -30.76 -9.67
N ARG A 199 6.09 -30.24 -10.64
CA ARG A 199 5.57 -29.94 -11.98
C ARG A 199 4.85 -31.20 -12.51
N PRO A 200 3.67 -31.08 -13.13
CA PRO A 200 3.02 -32.21 -13.74
C PRO A 200 4.00 -32.84 -14.74
N ARG A 201 4.32 -34.12 -14.53
CA ARG A 201 5.13 -34.89 -15.48
C ARG A 201 4.43 -34.83 -16.83
N ALA A 202 5.09 -34.23 -17.82
CA ALA A 202 4.62 -34.24 -19.19
C ALA A 202 4.37 -35.70 -19.60
N THR A 203 3.12 -36.03 -19.89
CA THR A 203 2.72 -37.32 -20.46
C THR A 203 3.45 -37.49 -21.78
N ARG A 204 4.46 -38.37 -21.77
CA ARG A 204 5.21 -38.78 -22.96
C ARG A 204 4.23 -39.56 -23.85
N ARG A 205 3.65 -38.90 -24.87
CA ARG A 205 2.89 -39.59 -25.91
C ARG A 205 3.84 -40.55 -26.63
N SER A 206 3.59 -41.85 -26.48
CA SER A 206 4.16 -42.87 -27.36
C SER A 206 3.64 -42.63 -28.77
N ARG A 207 4.54 -42.49 -29.74
CA ARG A 207 4.21 -42.62 -31.15
C ARG A 207 4.32 -44.10 -31.51
N SER A 208 3.27 -44.58 -32.16
CA SER A 208 3.15 -45.87 -32.84
C SER A 208 4.25 -46.11 -33.86
#